data_AF-A0A4Y7QNA3-F1
#
_entry.id   AF-A0A4Y7QNA3-F1
#
_cell.length_a   1.000
_cell.length_b   1.000
_cell.length_c   1.000
_cell.angle_alpha   90.00
_cell.angle_beta   90.00
_cell.angle_gamma   90.00
#
_symmetry.space_group_name_H-M   'P 1'
#
loop_
_entity.id
_entity.type
_entity.pdbx_description
1 polymer ?
#
loop_
_entity_poly.entity_id
_entity_poly.type
_entity_poly.pdbx_seq_one_letter_code
_entity_poly.pdbx_strand_id
1 'polypeptide(L)' 'MTKLEELEKDFNQMKLDLKAIQNDMKNLETRILVAEKDVLTINKQLDKISANTTWILRLIISGLLTGVFGALARTLL' A
#
# COMPACT_ATOMS: atom_id res chain seq x y z
N MET A 1 7.59 -47.23 -28.32
CA MET A 1 8.04 -46.96 -26.95
C MET A 1 7.28 -47.86 -26.01
N THR A 2 7.91 -48.27 -24.91
CA THR A 2 7.23 -49.04 -23.86
C THR A 2 6.46 -48.08 -22.94
N LYS A 3 5.41 -48.56 -22.26
CA LYS A 3 4.68 -47.77 -21.26
C LYS A 3 5.58 -47.21 -20.15
N LEU A 4 6.70 -47.88 -19.88
CA LEU A 4 7.68 -47.45 -18.89
C LEU A 4 8.47 -46.22 -19.37
N GLU A 5 8.85 -46.18 -20.65
CA GLU A 5 9.53 -45.02 -21.27
C GLU A 5 8.63 -43.78 -21.29
N GLU A 6 7.33 -43.95 -21.55
CA GLU A 6 6.35 -42.86 -21.48
C GLU A 6 6.20 -42.33 -20.05
N LEU A 7 6.11 -43.22 -19.06
CA LEU A 7 6.02 -42.84 -17.65
C LEU A 7 7.28 -42.09 -17.18
N GLU A 8 8.46 -42.53 -17.60
CA GLU A 8 9.73 -41.85 -17.27
C GLU A 8 9.79 -40.46 -17.89
N LYS A 9 9.33 -40.31 -19.13
CA LYS A 9 9.22 -39.02 -19.81
C LYS A 9 8.28 -38.07 -19.06
N ASP A 10 7.09 -38.54 -18.69
CA ASP A 10 6.09 -37.74 -17.97
C ASP A 10 6.62 -37.33 -16.59
N PHE A 11 7.28 -38.23 -15.88
CA PHE A 11 7.92 -37.93 -14.59
C PHE A 11 9.00 -36.85 -14.71
N ASN A 12 9.84 -36.93 -15.75
CA ASN A 12 10.87 -35.93 -16.01
C ASN A 12 10.25 -34.57 -16.37
N GLN A 13 9.15 -34.56 -17.13
CA GLN A 13 8.42 -33.33 -17.42
C GLN A 13 7.83 -32.72 -16.15
N MET A 14 7.16 -33.51 -15.31
CA MET A 14 6.63 -33.06 -14.02
C MET A 14 7.71 -32.45 -13.12
N LYS A 15 8.92 -33.01 -13.13
CA LYS A 15 10.05 -32.47 -12.36
C LYS A 15 10.49 -31.10 -12.87
N LEU A 16 10.47 -30.88 -14.19
CA LEU A 16 10.77 -29.57 -14.78
C LEU A 16 9.67 -28.56 -14.44
N ASP A 17 8.40 -28.97 -14.53
CA ASP A 17 7.25 -28.12 -14.22
C ASP A 17 7.27 -27.71 -12.74
N LEU A 18 7.55 -28.63 -11.82
CA LEU A 18 7.71 -28.32 -10.39
C LEU A 18 8.83 -27.32 -10.14
N LYS A 19 9.95 -27.42 -10.86
CA LYS A 19 11.05 -26.47 -10.75
C LYS A 19 10.64 -25.08 -11.26
N ALA A 20 9.86 -25.01 -12.34
CA ALA A 20 9.31 -23.75 -12.83
C ALA A 20 8.37 -23.12 -11.80
N ILE A 21 7.44 -23.89 -11.25
CA ILE A 21 6.50 -23.46 -10.20
C ILE A 21 7.26 -22.93 -8.97
N GLN A 22 8.32 -23.61 -8.54
CA GLN A 22 9.16 -23.14 -7.42
C GLN A 22 9.81 -21.78 -7.69
N ASN A 23 10.25 -21.53 -8.94
CA ASN A 23 10.83 -20.25 -9.32
C ASN A 23 9.76 -19.15 -9.35
N ASP A 24 8.58 -19.44 -9.91
CA ASP A 24 7.47 -18.51 -9.94
C ASP A 24 7.00 -18.14 -8.53
N MET A 25 6.95 -19.12 -7.62
CA MET A 25 6.60 -18.91 -6.22
C MET A 25 7.59 -17.97 -5.52
N LYS A 26 8.90 -18.12 -5.74
CA LYS A 26 9.92 -17.21 -5.19
C LYS A 26 9.80 -15.79 -5.74
N ASN A 27 9.48 -15.67 -7.03
CA ASN A 27 9.24 -14.36 -7.64
C ASN A 27 7.98 -13.69 -7.06
N LEU A 28 6.90 -14.45 -6.86
CA LEU A 28 5.69 -13.97 -6.21
C LEU A 28 5.94 -13.54 -4.76
N GLU A 29 6.69 -14.32 -3.99
CA GLU A 29 7.09 -13.97 -2.63
C GLU A 29 7.85 -12.63 -2.60
N THR A 30 8.79 -12.43 -3.53
CA THR A 30 9.52 -11.15 -3.65
C THR A 30 8.57 -9.99 -3.95
N ARG A 31 7.64 -10.17 -4.90
CA ARG A 31 6.65 -9.13 -5.24
C ARG A 31 5.70 -8.82 -4.09
N ILE A 32 5.30 -9.82 -3.31
CA ILE A 32 4.47 -9.65 -2.12
C ILE A 32 5.22 -8.83 -1.06
N LEU A 33 6.49 -9.17 -0.78
CA LEU A 33 7.30 -8.41 0.18
C LEU A 33 7.50 -6.94 -0.22
N VAL A 34 7.64 -6.67 -1.52
CA VAL A 34 7.69 -5.29 -2.03
C VAL A 34 6.33 -4.60 -1.84
N ALA A 35 5.23 -5.25 -2.21
CA ALA A 35 3.89 -4.69 -2.04
C ALA A 35 3.55 -4.40 -0.56
N GLU A 36 3.95 -5.27 0.38
CA GLU A 36 3.79 -5.03 1.81
C GLU A 36 4.56 -3.79 2.27
N LYS A 37 5.80 -3.59 1.79
CA LYS A 37 6.59 -2.39 2.09
C LYS A 37 5.95 -1.13 1.51
N ASP A 38 5.40 -1.20 0.31
CA ASP A 38 4.70 -0.08 -0.32
C ASP A 38 3.45 0.30 0.46
N VAL A 39 2.64 -0.69 0.89
CA VAL A 39 1.46 -0.47 1.75
C VAL A 39 1.84 0.21 3.07
N LEU A 40 2.92 -0.25 3.73
CA LEU A 40 3.41 0.39 4.96
C LEU A 40 3.86 1.83 4.72
N THR A 41 4.47 2.11 3.57
CA THR A 41 4.92 3.46 3.20
C THR A 41 3.72 4.38 2.93
N ILE A 42 2.72 3.89 2.19
CA ILE A 42 1.46 4.60 1.93
C ILE A 42 0.77 4.94 3.25
N ASN A 43 0.69 4.00 4.19
CA ASN A 43 0.07 4.22 5.50
C ASN A 43 0.77 5.36 6.28
N LYS A 44 2.11 5.37 6.33
CA LYS A 44 2.87 6.46 6.96
C LYS A 44 2.66 7.81 6.27
N GLN A 45 2.53 7.83 4.95
CA GLN A 45 2.23 9.06 4.21
C GLN A 45 0.82 9.56 4.52
N LEU A 46 -0.15 8.64 4.64
CA LEU A 46 -1.52 8.96 5.01
C LEU A 46 -1.60 9.58 6.42
N ASP A 47 -0.84 9.08 7.39
CA ASP A 47 -0.75 9.67 8.73
C ASP A 47 -0.24 11.12 8.69
N LYS A 48 0.79 11.40 7.89
CA LYS A 48 1.31 12.76 7.70
C LYS A 48 0.28 13.67 7.04
N ILE A 49 -0.42 13.17 6.04
CA ILE A 49 -1.51 13.92 5.37
C ILE A 49 -2.62 14.22 6.40
N SER A 50 -3.05 13.23 7.18
CA SER A 50 -4.08 13.37 8.21
C SER A 50 -3.72 14.39 9.29
N ALA A 51 -2.46 14.38 9.74
CA ALA A 51 -1.95 15.40 10.65
C ALA A 51 -2.03 16.79 9.99
N ASN A 52 -1.49 16.95 8.78
CA ASN A 52 -1.48 18.23 8.07
C ASN A 52 -2.89 18.77 7.82
N THR A 53 -3.84 17.92 7.40
CA THR A 53 -5.23 18.34 7.17
C THR A 53 -5.92 18.73 8.48
N THR A 54 -5.63 18.05 9.59
CA THR A 54 -6.09 18.45 10.93
C THR A 54 -5.55 19.83 11.33
N TRP A 55 -4.27 20.11 11.08
CA TRP A 55 -3.68 21.44 11.34
C TRP A 55 -4.31 22.54 10.47
N ILE A 56 -4.52 22.27 9.18
CA ILE A 56 -5.19 23.20 8.27
C ILE A 56 -6.60 23.52 8.76
N LEU A 57 -7.38 22.51 9.16
CA LEU A 57 -8.73 22.70 9.68
C LEU A 57 -8.75 23.64 10.90
N ARG A 58 -7.80 23.48 11.83
CA ARG A 58 -7.66 24.34 13.01
C ARG A 58 -7.36 25.79 12.64
N LEU A 59 -6.49 26.01 11.65
CA LEU A 59 -6.15 27.36 11.18
C LEU A 59 -7.38 28.04 10.55
N ILE A 60 -8.13 27.30 9.72
CA ILE A 60 -9.36 27.82 9.11
C ILE A 60 -10.36 28.23 10.17
N ILE A 61 -10.66 27.34 11.14
CA ILE A 61 -11.61 27.64 12.22
C ILE A 61 -11.14 28.84 13.04
N SER A 62 -9.85 28.90 13.39
CA SER A 62 -9.29 30.00 14.17
C SER A 62 -9.35 31.34 13.43
N GLY A 63 -9.06 31.35 12.13
CA GLY A 63 -9.17 32.53 11.29
C GLY A 63 -10.61 33.03 11.16
N LEU A 64 -11.57 32.11 10.97
CA LEU A 64 -12.99 32.45 10.93
C LEU A 64 -13.48 33.04 12.26
N LEU A 65 -13.16 32.39 13.38
CA LEU A 65 -13.53 32.87 14.72
C LEU A 65 -12.94 34.26 14.99
N THR A 66 -11.64 34.44 14.72
CA THR A 66 -10.96 35.73 14.91
C THR A 66 -11.59 36.83 14.05
N GLY A 67 -11.95 36.52 12.80
CA GLY A 67 -12.64 37.45 11.91
C GLY A 67 -14.01 37.88 12.46
N VAL A 68 -14.81 36.92 12.94
CA VAL A 68 -16.12 37.21 13.55
C VAL A 68 -15.97 38.05 14.83
N PHE A 69 -15.08 37.67 15.75
CA PHE A 69 -14.85 38.41 16.98
C PHE A 69 -14.34 39.84 16.70
N GLY A 70 -13.43 40.00 15.74
CA GLY A 70 -12.93 41.31 15.33
C GLY A 70 -14.03 42.22 14.76
N ALA A 71 -14.92 41.66 13.94
CA ALA A 71 -16.07 42.40 13.39
C ALA A 71 -17.06 42.81 14.49
N LEU A 72 -17.36 41.92 15.44
CA LEU A 72 -18.24 42.21 16.58
C LEU A 72 -17.63 43.28 17.49
N ALA A 73 -16.34 43.18 17.83
CA ALA A 73 -15.64 44.17 18.65
C ALA A 73 -15.70 45.57 18.01
N ARG A 74 -15.52 45.65 16.68
CA ARG A 74 -15.63 46.93 15.94
C ARG A 74 -17.05 47.52 15.92
N THR A 75 -18.07 46.68 16.04
CA THR A 75 -19.47 47.12 15.98
C THR A 75 -19.99 47.54 17.37
N LEU A 76 -19.41 46.99 18.44
CA LEU A 76 -19.83 47.22 19.83
C LEU A 76 -19.04 48.33 20.55
N LEU A 77 -17.84 48.67 20.07
CA LEU A 77 -16.99 49.78 20.57
C LEU A 77 -17.17 51.03 19.71
#